data_AF-A0A2U1CNH7-F1
#
_entry.id   AF-A0A2U1CNH7-F1
#
_cell.length_a   1.000
_cell.length_b   1.000
_cell.length_c   1.000
_cell.angle_alpha   90.00
_cell.angle_beta   90.00
_cell.angle_gamma   90.00
#
_symmetry.space_group_name_H-M   'P 1'
#
loop_
_entity.id
_entity.type
_entity.pdbx_description
1 polymer ?
#
loop_
_entity_poly.entity_id
_entity_poly.type
_entity_poly.pdbx_seq_one_letter_code
_entity_poly.pdbx_strand_id
1 'polypeptide(L)'
;MKAVRLFLCGLARANDIAVFAMAGLAGLVLVATFLAIIVDVLMRNLGLASPSWTSALSEYAMLVATMGAAPLLIRERRHVWVEFIESFTGPRFQRRLAVLVVLLCVGICAVMAWFSIVMALDSAARAEVDIRSIILPRWFLYAVLAVGFTLCATEFGRFILRREDMYEKGPVEPGAT
;
A
#
# COMPACT_ATOMS: atom_id res chain seq x y z
N MET A 1 21.13 -14.21 -21.78
CA MET A 1 20.61 -12.87 -21.38
C MET A 1 19.17 -12.58 -21.81
N LYS A 2 18.69 -12.98 -23.00
CA LYS A 2 17.28 -12.76 -23.43
C LYS A 2 16.23 -13.51 -22.57
N ALA A 3 16.51 -14.76 -22.18
CA ALA A 3 15.61 -15.55 -21.33
C ALA A 3 15.37 -14.92 -19.95
N VAL A 4 16.42 -14.38 -19.32
CA VAL A 4 16.32 -13.67 -18.03
C VAL A 4 15.49 -12.38 -18.16
N ARG A 5 15.66 -11.61 -19.25
CA ARG A 5 14.84 -10.42 -19.52
C ARG A 5 13.37 -10.75 -19.79
N LEU A 6 13.09 -11.86 -20.48
CA LEU A 6 11.73 -12.34 -20.71
C LEU A 6 11.04 -12.77 -19.39
N PHE A 7 11.78 -13.47 -18.53
CA PHE A 7 11.29 -13.87 -17.20
C PHE A 7 11.01 -12.66 -16.30
N LEU A 8 11.93 -11.68 -16.30
CA LEU A 8 11.76 -10.42 -15.58
C LEU A 8 10.59 -9.58 -16.11
N CYS A 9 10.34 -9.62 -17.43
CA CYS A 9 9.21 -8.91 -18.05
C CYS A 9 7.86 -9.59 -17.75
N GLY A 10 7.83 -10.92 -17.70
CA GLY A 10 6.67 -11.68 -17.25
C GLY A 10 6.33 -11.42 -15.79
N LEU A 11 7.34 -11.45 -14.91
CA LEU A 11 7.17 -11.16 -13.48
C LEU A 11 6.75 -9.70 -13.25
N ALA A 12 7.32 -8.78 -14.03
CA ALA A 12 6.94 -7.37 -14.03
C ALA A 12 5.46 -7.19 -14.37
N ARG A 13 4.96 -7.81 -15.44
CA ARG A 13 3.55 -7.74 -15.83
C ARG A 13 2.61 -8.34 -14.80
N ALA A 14 2.99 -9.48 -14.21
CA ALA A 14 2.19 -10.11 -13.16
C ALA A 14 2.06 -9.17 -11.95
N ASN A 15 3.15 -8.51 -11.55
CA ASN A 15 3.11 -7.51 -10.49
C ASN A 15 2.23 -6.32 -10.86
N ASP A 16 2.32 -5.86 -12.12
CA ASP A 16 1.52 -4.74 -12.58
C ASP A 16 0.02 -5.01 -12.51
N ILE A 17 -0.41 -6.19 -12.96
CA ILE A 17 -1.81 -6.62 -12.87
C ILE A 17 -2.23 -6.75 -11.40
N ALA A 18 -1.40 -7.34 -10.54
CA ALA A 18 -1.71 -7.50 -9.13
C ALA A 18 -1.89 -6.16 -8.42
N VAL A 19 -1.02 -5.19 -8.68
CA VAL A 19 -1.12 -3.83 -8.12
C VAL A 19 -2.37 -3.11 -8.59
N PHE A 20 -2.69 -3.15 -9.89
CA PHE A 20 -3.90 -2.51 -10.41
C PHE A 20 -5.18 -3.17 -9.89
N ALA A 21 -5.19 -4.51 -9.76
CA ALA A 21 -6.31 -5.24 -9.19
C ALA A 21 -6.53 -4.85 -7.72
N MET A 22 -5.46 -4.79 -6.92
CA MET A 22 -5.52 -4.35 -5.52
C MET A 22 -5.97 -2.89 -5.40
N ALA A 23 -5.50 -2.00 -6.26
CA ALA A 23 -5.90 -0.61 -6.26
C ALA A 23 -7.38 -0.43 -6.64
N GLY A 24 -7.86 -1.18 -7.65
CA GLY A 24 -9.28 -1.20 -8.02
C GLY A 24 -10.16 -1.71 -6.88
N LEU A 25 -9.72 -2.78 -6.20
CA LEU A 25 -10.41 -3.31 -5.02
C LEU A 25 -10.41 -2.29 -3.87
N ALA A 26 -9.28 -1.63 -3.60
CA ALA A 26 -9.18 -0.58 -2.60
C ALA A 26 -10.13 0.59 -2.89
N GLY A 27 -10.18 1.06 -4.14
CA GLY A 27 -11.10 2.12 -4.56
C GLY A 27 -12.56 1.71 -4.36
N LEU A 28 -12.94 0.48 -4.74
CA LEU A 28 -14.28 -0.04 -4.54
C LEU A 28 -14.66 -0.12 -3.06
N VAL A 29 -13.75 -0.65 -2.22
CA VAL A 29 -13.94 -0.76 -0.78
C VAL A 29 -14.07 0.62 -0.13
N LEU A 30 -13.31 1.61 -0.58
CA LEU A 30 -13.38 2.98 -0.08
C LEU A 30 -14.73 3.63 -0.40
N VAL A 31 -15.22 3.48 -1.64
CA VAL A 31 -16.58 3.95 -2.02
C VAL A 31 -17.65 3.23 -1.21
N ALA A 32 -17.54 1.91 -1.04
CA ALA A 32 -18.49 1.12 -0.26
C ALA A 32 -18.53 1.57 1.22
N THR A 33 -17.36 1.85 1.82
CA THR A 33 -17.25 2.34 3.20
C THR A 33 -17.87 3.72 3.34
N PHE A 34 -17.63 4.61 2.37
CA PHE A 34 -18.23 5.94 2.35
C PHE A 34 -19.77 5.87 2.33
N LEU A 35 -20.33 5.02 1.46
CA LEU A 35 -21.77 4.79 1.40
C LEU A 35 -22.31 4.17 2.70
N ALA A 36 -21.60 3.21 3.28
CA ALA A 36 -21.99 2.58 4.54
C ALA A 36 -22.06 3.59 5.70
N ILE A 37 -21.11 4.52 5.78
CA ILE A 37 -21.12 5.60 6.78
C ILE A 37 -22.30 6.54 6.57
N ILE A 38 -22.61 6.92 5.32
CA ILE A 38 -23.78 7.77 5.03
C ILE A 38 -25.08 7.11 5.51
N VAL A 39 -25.25 5.82 5.23
CA VAL A 39 -26.42 5.05 5.67
C VAL A 39 -26.48 4.95 7.20
N ASP A 40 -25.35 4.70 7.87
CA ASP A 40 -25.29 4.64 9.34
C ASP A 40 -25.71 5.98 9.97
N VAL A 41 -25.18 7.08 9.45
CA VAL A 41 -25.54 8.44 9.91
C VAL A 41 -27.01 8.73 9.65
N LEU A 42 -27.56 8.35 8.50
CA LEU A 42 -28.98 8.56 8.18
C LEU A 42 -29.90 7.77 9.12
N MET A 43 -29.60 6.49 9.37
CA MET A 43 -30.37 5.67 10.31
C MET A 43 -30.36 6.23 11.73
N ARG A 44 -29.21 6.71 12.22
CA ARG A 44 -29.10 7.37 13.53
C ARG A 44 -29.95 8.63 13.61
N ASN A 45 -29.95 9.46 12.56
CA ASN A 45 -30.73 10.69 12.50
C ASN A 45 -32.24 10.43 12.46
N LEU A 46 -32.67 9.28 11.95
CA LEU A 46 -34.07 8.85 11.93
C LEU A 46 -34.53 8.15 13.23
N GLY A 47 -33.66 8.05 14.24
CA GLY A 47 -33.97 7.42 15.53
C GLY A 47 -34.01 5.88 15.48
N LEU A 48 -33.50 5.27 14.41
CA LEU A 48 -33.37 3.81 14.29
C LEU A 48 -32.06 3.35 14.96
N ALA A 49 -32.06 2.12 15.50
CA ALA A 49 -30.86 1.53 16.07
C ALA A 49 -29.81 1.32 14.96
N SER A 50 -28.60 1.85 15.16
CA SER A 50 -27.48 1.58 14.25
C SER A 50 -27.14 0.10 14.21
N PRO A 51 -26.92 -0.49 13.03
CA PRO A 51 -26.42 -1.86 12.93
C PRO A 51 -25.03 -1.95 13.60
N SER A 52 -24.84 -2.84 14.57
CA SER A 52 -23.53 -3.05 15.24
C SER A 52 -22.41 -3.49 14.30
N TRP A 53 -22.74 -3.86 13.06
CA TRP A 53 -21.84 -4.42 12.05
C TRP A 53 -21.09 -3.33 11.25
N THR A 54 -21.60 -2.09 11.22
CA THR A 54 -20.99 -0.98 10.44
C THR A 54 -19.61 -0.59 10.96
N SER A 55 -19.39 -0.65 12.28
CA SER A 55 -18.09 -0.32 12.89
C SER A 55 -17.01 -1.34 12.51
N ALA A 56 -17.29 -2.64 12.65
CA ALA A 56 -16.34 -3.69 12.30
C ALA A 56 -16.07 -3.73 10.78
N LEU A 57 -17.11 -3.56 9.95
CA LEU A 57 -16.94 -3.49 8.50
C LEU A 57 -16.02 -2.33 8.08
N SER A 58 -16.17 -1.15 8.72
CA SER A 58 -15.34 0.02 8.41
C SER A 58 -13.88 -0.18 8.81
N GLU A 59 -13.62 -0.82 9.97
CA GLU A 59 -12.25 -1.15 10.41
C GLU A 59 -11.53 -2.04 9.39
N TYR A 60 -12.20 -3.11 8.94
CA TYR A 60 -11.64 -4.03 7.94
C TYR A 60 -11.53 -3.41 6.55
N ALA A 61 -12.51 -2.60 6.16
CA ALA A 61 -12.51 -1.94 4.87
C ALA A 61 -11.36 -0.92 4.75
N MET A 62 -11.08 -0.16 5.80
CA MET A 62 -9.93 0.75 5.84
C MET A 62 -8.61 -0.01 5.69
N LEU A 63 -8.44 -1.14 6.37
CA LEU A 63 -7.25 -1.97 6.25
C LEU A 63 -7.02 -2.45 4.81
N VAL A 64 -8.07 -2.98 4.17
CA VAL A 64 -8.00 -3.45 2.78
C VAL A 64 -7.74 -2.29 1.82
N ALA A 65 -8.40 -1.15 2.02
CA ALA A 65 -8.21 0.04 1.21
C ALA A 65 -6.79 0.60 1.32
N THR A 66 -6.24 0.70 2.53
CA THR A 66 -4.88 1.19 2.76
C THR A 66 -3.84 0.27 2.12
N MET A 67 -3.93 -1.04 2.36
CA MET A 67 -2.95 -1.99 1.80
C MET A 67 -3.07 -2.12 0.28
N GLY A 68 -4.28 -2.04 -0.29
CA GLY A 68 -4.48 -2.11 -1.74
C GLY A 68 -4.07 -0.82 -2.47
N ALA A 69 -4.19 0.34 -1.84
CA ALA A 69 -3.75 1.61 -2.42
C ALA A 69 -2.23 1.82 -2.34
N ALA A 70 -1.58 1.35 -1.26
CA ALA A 70 -0.16 1.57 -0.98
C ALA A 70 0.80 1.26 -2.16
N PRO A 71 0.73 0.10 -2.86
CA PRO A 71 1.66 -0.20 -3.94
C PRO A 71 1.48 0.70 -5.17
N LEU A 72 0.26 1.15 -5.46
CA LEU A 72 0.01 2.09 -6.57
C LEU A 72 0.53 3.48 -6.23
N LEU A 73 0.32 3.93 -4.98
CA LEU A 73 0.87 5.19 -4.48
C LEU A 73 2.40 5.24 -4.58
N ILE A 74 3.08 4.13 -4.27
CA ILE A 74 4.54 4.00 -4.41
C ILE A 74 4.96 4.19 -5.88
N ARG A 75 4.23 3.60 -6.83
CA ARG A 75 4.51 3.71 -8.28
C ARG A 75 4.32 5.09 -8.84
N GLU A 76 3.28 5.79 -8.41
CA GLU A 76 2.97 7.11 -8.95
C GLU A 76 3.98 8.18 -8.55
N ARG A 77 4.97 7.85 -7.69
CA ARG A 77 6.12 8.69 -7.33
C ARG A 77 5.78 10.16 -7.11
N ARG A 78 4.58 10.48 -6.59
CA ARG A 78 4.19 11.88 -6.41
C ARG A 78 5.22 12.49 -5.46
N HIS A 79 5.94 13.47 -5.97
CA HIS A 79 7.25 13.98 -5.59
C HIS A 79 7.42 14.48 -4.14
N VAL A 80 6.47 14.17 -3.25
CA VAL A 80 6.36 14.61 -1.85
C VAL A 80 7.64 14.37 -1.04
N TRP A 81 8.41 13.33 -1.34
CA TRP A 81 9.64 13.01 -0.59
C TRP A 81 10.85 13.85 -0.98
N VAL A 82 10.90 14.37 -2.21
CA VAL A 82 12.08 15.07 -2.74
C VAL A 82 11.99 16.57 -2.48
N GLU A 83 10.79 17.14 -2.59
CA GLU A 83 10.55 18.58 -2.39
C GLU A 83 10.88 19.05 -0.96
N PHE A 84 10.58 18.24 0.06
CA PHE A 84 10.88 18.60 1.45
C PHE A 84 12.38 18.68 1.76
N ILE A 85 13.19 17.79 1.17
CA ILE A 85 14.64 17.69 1.42
C ILE A 85 15.46 18.56 0.45
N GLU A 86 14.87 18.94 -0.69
CA GLU A 86 15.49 19.84 -1.67
C GLU A 86 15.87 21.21 -1.10
N SER A 87 15.13 21.70 -0.10
CA SER A 87 15.35 23.02 0.50
C SER A 87 16.64 23.13 1.33
N PHE A 88 17.28 22.01 1.73
CA PHE A 88 18.40 22.04 2.70
C PHE A 88 19.72 21.41 2.24
N THR A 89 19.84 20.76 1.07
CA THR A 89 21.08 20.01 0.74
C THR A 89 21.38 19.87 -0.77
N GLY A 90 22.65 19.70 -1.14
CA GLY A 90 23.11 19.54 -2.53
C GLY A 90 22.89 18.17 -3.20
N PRO A 91 23.03 18.09 -4.54
CA PRO A 91 22.54 16.99 -5.39
C PRO A 91 23.18 15.61 -5.17
N ARG A 92 24.43 15.56 -4.70
CA ARG A 92 25.14 14.29 -4.46
C ARG A 92 24.72 13.59 -3.18
N PHE A 93 24.40 14.35 -2.13
CA PHE A 93 23.95 13.80 -0.86
C PHE A 93 22.50 13.34 -0.95
N GLN A 94 21.65 14.08 -1.68
CA GLN A 94 20.27 13.70 -1.96
C GLN A 94 20.15 12.32 -2.59
N ARG A 95 20.98 12.01 -3.60
CA ARG A 95 20.99 10.67 -4.23
C ARG A 95 21.36 9.56 -3.23
N ARG A 96 22.33 9.79 -2.34
CA ARG A 96 22.73 8.80 -1.32
C ARG A 96 21.64 8.59 -0.28
N LEU A 97 21.03 9.69 0.18
CA LEU A 97 19.94 9.65 1.14
C LEU A 97 18.72 8.92 0.56
N ALA A 98 18.35 9.21 -0.69
CA ALA A 98 17.25 8.53 -1.38
C ALA A 98 17.48 7.01 -1.44
N VAL A 99 18.69 6.56 -1.81
CA VAL A 99 19.02 5.14 -1.85
C VAL A 99 18.95 4.51 -0.46
N LEU A 100 19.46 5.19 0.58
CA LEU A 100 19.41 4.70 1.96
C LEU A 100 17.97 4.53 2.45
N VAL A 101 17.12 5.54 2.22
CA VAL A 101 15.70 5.51 2.61
C VAL A 101 14.97 4.40 1.89
N VAL A 102 15.16 4.25 0.58
CA VAL A 102 14.51 3.17 -0.19
C VAL A 102 14.97 1.81 0.32
N LEU A 103 16.27 1.61 0.61
CA LEU A 103 16.77 0.37 1.21
C LEU A 103 16.11 0.06 2.56
N LEU A 104 15.95 1.08 3.41
CA LEU A 104 15.30 0.95 4.70
C LEU A 104 13.80 0.61 4.54
N CYS A 105 13.09 1.26 3.61
CA CYS A 105 11.71 0.93 3.28
C CYS A 105 11.55 -0.50 2.77
N VAL A 106 12.43 -0.95 1.86
CA VAL A 106 12.45 -2.36 1.39
C VAL A 106 12.63 -3.31 2.57
N GLY A 107 13.61 -3.04 3.45
CA GLY A 107 13.88 -3.87 4.62
C GLY A 107 12.69 -3.97 5.56
N ILE A 108 12.07 -2.84 5.90
CA ILE A 108 10.88 -2.80 6.76
C ILE A 108 9.71 -3.54 6.12
N CYS A 109 9.41 -3.26 4.84
CA CYS A 109 8.33 -3.94 4.13
C CYS A 109 8.56 -5.46 4.04
N ALA A 110 9.82 -5.91 3.84
CA ALA A 110 10.16 -7.32 3.80
C ALA A 110 9.96 -8.00 5.17
N VAL A 111 10.40 -7.36 6.26
CA VAL A 111 10.19 -7.87 7.63
C VAL A 111 8.71 -7.93 7.97
N MET A 112 7.95 -6.88 7.65
CA MET A 112 6.50 -6.82 7.88
C MET A 112 5.74 -7.87 7.05
N ALA A 113 6.16 -8.09 5.80
CA ALA A 113 5.62 -9.14 4.95
C ALA A 113 5.86 -10.53 5.57
N TRP A 114 7.10 -10.81 5.97
CA TRP A 114 7.45 -12.07 6.63
C TRP A 114 6.62 -12.30 7.90
N PHE A 115 6.56 -11.30 8.78
CA PHE A 115 5.81 -11.39 10.02
C PHE A 115 4.31 -11.62 9.75
N SER A 116 3.73 -10.90 8.80
CA SER A 116 2.32 -11.06 8.42
C SER A 116 2.02 -12.46 7.88
N ILE A 117 2.92 -13.07 7.11
CA ILE A 117 2.77 -14.45 6.62
C ILE A 117 2.80 -15.44 7.79
N VAL A 118 3.77 -15.30 8.70
CA VAL A 118 3.88 -16.19 9.87
C VAL A 118 2.63 -16.10 10.73
N MET A 119 2.12 -14.88 10.98
CA MET A 119 0.88 -14.68 11.74
C MET A 119 -0.35 -15.21 11.01
N ALA A 120 -0.42 -15.08 9.68
CA ALA A 120 -1.50 -15.65 8.88
C ALA A 120 -1.55 -17.18 9.01
N LEU A 121 -0.39 -17.84 8.94
CA LEU A 121 -0.30 -19.30 9.06
C LEU A 121 -0.60 -19.78 10.49
N ASP A 122 -0.08 -19.10 11.50
CA ASP A 122 -0.34 -19.46 12.91
C ASP A 122 -1.83 -19.26 13.27
N SER A 123 -2.43 -18.14 12.87
CA SER A 123 -3.86 -17.89 13.08
C SER A 123 -4.77 -18.85 12.29
N ALA A 124 -4.35 -19.27 11.09
CA ALA A 124 -5.05 -20.30 10.33
C ALA A 124 -4.98 -21.67 11.02
N ALA A 125 -3.82 -22.05 11.57
CA ALA A 125 -3.63 -23.30 12.29
C ALA A 125 -4.43 -23.34 13.61
N ARG A 126 -4.56 -22.20 14.29
CA ARG A 126 -5.30 -22.07 15.56
C ARG A 126 -6.80 -21.82 15.38
N ALA A 127 -7.31 -21.78 14.14
CA ALA A 127 -8.69 -21.45 13.80
C ALA A 127 -9.20 -20.18 14.51
N GLU A 128 -8.31 -19.20 14.59
CA GLU A 128 -8.49 -18.02 15.38
C GLU A 128 -9.49 -17.04 14.75
N VAL A 129 -10.54 -16.72 15.50
CA VAL A 129 -11.58 -15.77 15.09
C VAL A 129 -11.44 -14.47 15.86
N ASP A 130 -11.70 -13.35 15.19
CA ASP A 130 -11.85 -12.05 15.84
C ASP A 130 -13.32 -11.84 16.15
N ILE A 131 -13.63 -11.47 17.40
CA ILE A 131 -15.00 -11.28 17.89
C ILE A 131 -15.14 -9.80 18.25
N ARG A 132 -15.38 -8.96 17.24
CA ARG A 132 -15.62 -7.52 17.43
C ARG A 132 -17.05 -7.06 17.12
N SER A 133 -17.83 -7.88 16.39
CA SER A 133 -19.28 -7.75 16.09
C SER A 133 -19.64 -8.72 14.95
N ILE A 134 -18.65 -8.97 14.07
CA ILE A 134 -18.67 -9.95 12.98
C ILE A 134 -17.63 -11.01 13.30
N ILE A 135 -17.99 -12.28 13.18
CA ILE A 135 -17.03 -13.39 13.30
C ILE A 135 -16.25 -13.46 11.99
N LEU A 136 -15.05 -12.86 11.96
CA LEU A 136 -14.15 -12.96 10.83
C LEU A 136 -12.92 -13.81 11.19
N PRO A 137 -12.45 -14.68 10.28
CA PRO A 137 -11.20 -15.41 10.50
C PRO A 137 -10.01 -14.44 10.50
N ARG A 138 -9.18 -14.48 11.54
CA ARG A 138 -8.03 -13.56 11.68
C ARG A 138 -6.99 -13.71 10.57
N TRP A 139 -6.86 -14.91 10.01
CA TRP A 139 -5.93 -15.19 8.92
C TRP A 139 -6.20 -14.34 7.67
N PHE A 140 -7.45 -13.96 7.40
CA PHE A 140 -7.81 -13.15 6.24
C PHE A 140 -7.15 -11.76 6.31
N LEU A 141 -7.15 -11.16 7.50
CA LEU A 141 -6.56 -9.83 7.73
C LEU A 141 -5.05 -9.87 7.53
N TYR A 142 -4.38 -10.87 8.14
CA TYR A 142 -2.95 -11.06 7.97
C TYR A 142 -2.57 -11.42 6.53
N ALA A 143 -3.43 -12.13 5.79
CA ALA A 143 -3.21 -12.41 4.38
C ALA A 143 -3.24 -11.12 3.54
N VAL A 144 -4.19 -10.21 3.79
CA VAL A 144 -4.24 -8.90 3.11
C VAL A 144 -2.98 -8.09 3.42
N LEU A 145 -2.53 -8.06 4.69
CA LEU A 145 -1.26 -7.40 5.06
C LEU A 145 -0.06 -8.04 4.35
N ALA A 146 0.02 -9.36 4.34
CA ALA A 146 1.10 -10.09 3.68
C ALA A 146 1.18 -9.75 2.19
N VAL A 147 0.04 -9.73 1.49
CA VAL A 147 0.00 -9.36 0.07
C VAL A 147 0.35 -7.87 -0.14
N GLY A 148 -0.20 -6.97 0.68
CA GLY A 148 0.11 -5.53 0.58
C GLY A 148 1.59 -5.23 0.78
N PHE A 149 2.21 -5.77 1.84
CA PHE A 149 3.62 -5.54 2.14
C PHE A 149 4.57 -6.22 1.16
N THR A 150 4.24 -7.42 0.65
CA THR A 150 5.04 -8.07 -0.39
C THR A 150 5.04 -7.25 -1.68
N LEU A 151 3.88 -6.77 -2.12
CA LEU A 151 3.79 -5.89 -3.29
C LEU A 151 4.58 -4.59 -3.06
N CYS A 152 4.45 -3.96 -1.89
CA CYS A 152 5.24 -2.76 -1.56
C CYS A 152 6.75 -3.03 -1.58
N ALA A 153 7.22 -4.14 -1.00
CA ALA A 153 8.63 -4.52 -1.02
C ALA A 153 9.14 -4.73 -2.45
N THR A 154 8.35 -5.35 -3.32
CA THR A 154 8.73 -5.52 -4.73
C THR A 154 8.80 -4.20 -5.49
N GLU A 155 7.87 -3.27 -5.24
CA GLU A 155 7.86 -1.95 -5.90
C GLU A 155 9.04 -1.09 -5.45
N PHE A 156 9.34 -1.03 -4.16
CA PHE A 156 10.56 -0.36 -3.68
C PHE A 156 11.84 -1.03 -4.20
N GLY A 157 11.88 -2.37 -4.30
CA GLY A 157 13.00 -3.09 -4.87
C GLY A 157 13.22 -2.77 -6.36
N ARG A 158 12.14 -2.60 -7.13
CA ARG A 158 12.20 -2.19 -8.55
C ARG A 158 12.80 -0.79 -8.71
N PHE A 159 12.55 0.13 -7.77
CA PHE A 159 13.18 1.45 -7.79
C PHE A 159 14.69 1.41 -7.65
N ILE A 160 15.24 0.52 -6.81
CA ILE A 160 16.69 0.34 -6.69
C ILE A 160 17.28 -0.20 -8.00
N LEU A 161 16.60 -1.17 -8.64
CA LEU A 161 17.08 -1.78 -9.89
C LEU A 161 17.06 -0.83 -11.09
N ARG A 162 16.02 0.00 -11.21
CA ARG A 162 15.85 0.88 -12.36
C ARG A 162 16.78 2.09 -12.34
N ARG A 163 17.40 2.43 -11.19
CA ARG A 163 18.24 3.64 -11.03
C ARG A 163 17.63 4.87 -11.72
N GLU A 164 16.30 4.95 -11.77
CA GLU A 164 15.62 6.10 -12.34
C GLU A 164 15.95 7.29 -11.44
N ASP A 165 16.58 8.31 -12.02
CA ASP A 165 16.89 9.53 -11.32
C ASP A 165 15.57 10.11 -10.82
N MET A 166 15.36 10.11 -9.50
CA MET A 166 14.21 10.74 -8.83
C MET A 166 14.16 12.28 -9.04
N TYR A 167 15.08 12.79 -9.86
CA TYR A 167 15.52 14.16 -10.03
C TYR A 167 15.41 14.60 -11.50
N GLU A 168 14.39 14.14 -12.24
CA GLU A 168 14.04 14.83 -13.47
C GLU A 168 13.35 16.13 -13.08
N LYS A 169 14.16 17.20 -13.03
CA LYS A 169 13.75 18.56 -12.80
C LYS A 169 12.68 18.92 -13.84
N GLY A 170 11.44 19.15 -13.41
CA GLY A 170 10.45 19.80 -14.27
C GLY A 170 11.04 21.12 -14.79
N PRO A 171 10.72 21.53 -16.03
CA PRO A 171 11.36 22.69 -16.66
C PRO A 171 11.23 23.89 -15.73
N VAL A 172 12.38 24.46 -15.34
CA VAL A 172 12.45 25.70 -14.56
C VAL A 172 11.79 26.78 -15.39
N GLU A 173 10.64 27.28 -14.95
CA GLU A 173 10.01 28.44 -15.59
C GLU A 173 10.97 29.64 -15.49
N PRO A 174 11.39 30.23 -16.62
CA PRO A 174 12.27 31.38 -16.63
C PRO A 174 11.45 32.63 -16.27
N GLY A 175 11.34 32.94 -14.97
CA GLY A 175 10.54 34.10 -14.55
C GLY A 175 10.68 34.61 -13.11
N ALA A 176 11.59 34.08 -12.28
CA ALA A 176 11.79 34.58 -10.91
C ALA A 176 13.23 35.08 -10.72
N THR A 177 13.49 36.28 -11.23
CA THR A 177 14.56 37.18 -10.76
C THR A 177 13.91 38.37 -10.09
#